data_AF-A0AAP0GXP8-F1
#
_entry.id   AF-A0AAP0GXP8-F1
#
_cell.length_a   1.000
_cell.length_b   1.000
_cell.length_c   1.000
_cell.angle_alpha   90.00
_cell.angle_beta   90.00
_cell.angle_gamma   90.00
#
_symmetry.space_group_name_H-M   'P 1'
#
loop_
_entity.id
_entity.type
_entity.pdbx_description
1 polymer ?
#
loop_
_entity_poly.entity_id
_entity_poly.type
_entity_poly.pdbx_seq_one_letter_code
_entity_poly.pdbx_strand_id
1 'polypeptide(L)'
;MDVEWLENGGIKTILGPRPLTRVFEGRKGRRMWFNTLVGMHGKELSSAMMADGTEIPANIVKRCEEIIEDESIQFKWEKGDVLFLDNYATLHGRRPSLPPRRVLVATCK
;
A
#
# COMPACT_ATOMS: atom_id res chain seq x y z
N MET A 1 19.10 -2.53 -0.71
CA MET A 1 18.41 -1.32 -1.20
C MET A 1 19.47 -0.62 -1.98
N ASP A 2 19.24 -0.54 -3.28
CA ASP A 2 20.24 -0.01 -4.20
C ASP A 2 19.76 1.34 -4.70
N VAL A 3 20.71 2.16 -5.15
CA VAL A 3 20.47 3.55 -5.50
C VAL A 3 21.23 3.86 -6.78
N GLU A 4 20.53 4.47 -7.74
CA GLU A 4 21.07 4.91 -9.02
C GLU A 4 20.88 6.44 -9.13
N TRP A 5 21.97 7.16 -9.38
CA TRP A 5 21.91 8.57 -9.73
C TRP A 5 21.50 8.71 -11.20
N LEU A 6 20.55 9.61 -11.46
CA LEU A 6 20.07 9.91 -12.80
C LEU A 6 20.81 11.13 -13.37
N GLU A 7 20.91 11.22 -14.70
CA GLU A 7 21.61 12.31 -15.39
C GLU A 7 21.02 13.70 -15.07
N ASN A 8 19.72 13.76 -14.77
CA ASN A 8 19.04 14.99 -14.38
C ASN A 8 19.26 15.38 -12.90
N GLY A 9 20.17 14.72 -12.19
CA GLY A 9 20.42 14.92 -10.76
C GLY A 9 19.39 14.26 -9.83
N GLY A 10 18.42 13.53 -10.39
CA GLY A 10 17.47 12.73 -9.63
C GLY A 10 18.08 11.43 -9.08
N ILE A 11 17.31 10.73 -8.25
CA ILE A 11 17.70 9.44 -7.68
C ILE A 11 16.60 8.42 -7.97
N LYS A 12 16.99 7.23 -8.40
CA LYS A 12 16.14 6.04 -8.45
C LYS A 12 16.56 5.07 -7.36
N THR A 13 15.61 4.64 -6.53
CA THR A 13 15.83 3.65 -5.48
C THR A 13 15.25 2.30 -5.88
N ILE A 14 16.04 1.24 -5.74
CA ILE A 14 15.63 -0.13 -6.05
C ILE A 14 15.48 -0.91 -4.74
N LEU A 15 14.28 -1.45 -4.55
CA LEU A 15 13.86 -2.13 -3.34
C LEU A 15 13.42 -3.56 -3.70
N GLY A 16 14.20 -4.57 -3.32
CA GLY A 16 13.78 -5.95 -3.56
C GLY A 16 14.91 -6.97 -3.54
N PRO A 17 14.57 -8.25 -3.77
CA PRO A 17 13.19 -8.77 -3.81
C PRO A 17 12.54 -8.73 -2.42
N ARG A 18 11.22 -8.48 -2.37
CA ARG A 18 10.44 -8.48 -1.11
C ARG A 18 9.22 -9.38 -1.23
N PRO A 19 8.87 -10.14 -0.18
CA PRO A 19 7.64 -10.90 -0.17
C PRO A 19 6.43 -9.95 -0.10
N LEU A 20 5.35 -10.30 -0.81
CA LEU A 20 4.09 -9.55 -0.77
C LEU A 20 3.32 -9.76 0.55
N THR A 21 3.58 -10.88 1.22
CA THR A 21 2.93 -11.20 2.49
C THR A 21 3.95 -11.34 3.61
N ARG A 22 3.52 -10.99 4.82
CA ARG A 22 4.33 -11.11 6.03
C ARG A 22 3.53 -11.76 7.14
N VAL A 23 4.20 -12.58 7.94
CA VAL A 23 3.68 -13.05 9.23
C VAL A 23 4.30 -12.17 10.30
N PHE A 24 3.45 -11.53 11.11
CA PHE A 24 3.91 -10.74 12.24
C PHE A 24 3.83 -11.57 13.53
N GLU A 25 4.73 -11.30 14.47
CA GLU A 25 4.69 -11.91 15.80
C GLU A 25 3.32 -11.66 16.46
N GLY A 26 2.83 -12.64 17.23
CA GLY A 26 1.50 -12.57 17.86
C GLY A 26 0.31 -12.84 16.93
N ARG A 27 0.50 -13.05 15.62
CA ARG A 27 -0.60 -13.28 14.65
C ARG A 27 -0.95 -14.74 14.36
N LYS A 28 -0.57 -15.68 15.23
CA LYS A 28 -0.86 -17.13 15.07
C LYS A 28 -0.52 -17.67 13.65
N GLY A 29 0.55 -17.18 13.04
CA GLY A 29 0.96 -17.61 11.69
C GLY A 29 0.16 -17.02 10.52
N ARG A 30 -0.79 -16.10 10.77
CA ARG A 30 -1.58 -15.47 9.69
C ARG A 30 -0.69 -14.60 8.80
N ARG A 31 -0.77 -14.84 7.48
CA ARG A 31 -0.11 -14.02 6.46
C ARG A 31 -0.94 -12.78 6.17
N MET A 32 -0.33 -11.62 6.31
CA MET A 32 -0.92 -10.32 6.03
C MET A 32 -0.41 -9.79 4.70
N TRP A 33 -1.29 -9.22 3.88
CA TRP A 33 -0.93 -8.52 2.64
C TRP A 33 -0.30 -7.17 2.98
N PHE A 34 1.02 -7.14 3.10
CA PHE A 34 1.77 -5.99 3.62
C PHE A 34 2.72 -5.46 2.53
N ASN A 35 2.14 -4.87 1.50
CA ASN A 35 2.86 -4.30 0.36
C ASN A 35 2.01 -3.20 -0.32
N THR A 36 2.58 -2.57 -1.33
CA THR A 36 2.00 -1.44 -2.06
C THR A 36 1.74 -1.74 -3.55
N LEU A 37 1.67 -3.02 -3.94
CA LEU A 37 1.59 -3.44 -5.35
C LEU A 37 0.50 -2.72 -6.14
N VAL A 38 -0.75 -2.78 -5.67
CA VAL A 38 -1.91 -2.16 -6.35
C VAL A 38 -1.72 -0.65 -6.50
N GLY A 39 -1.15 0.00 -5.49
CA GLY A 39 -0.91 1.44 -5.52
C GLY A 39 0.31 1.87 -6.35
N MET A 40 1.18 0.96 -6.77
CA MET A 40 2.41 1.22 -7.54
C MET A 40 2.33 0.76 -8.99
N HIS A 41 1.52 -0.25 -9.28
CA HIS A 41 1.41 -0.80 -10.62
C HIS A 41 1.03 0.28 -11.66
N GLY A 42 1.79 0.34 -12.76
CA GLY A 42 1.56 1.28 -13.86
C GLY A 42 1.96 2.73 -13.56
N LYS A 43 2.59 3.03 -12.41
CA LYS A 43 3.11 4.38 -12.14
C LYS A 43 4.51 4.58 -12.68
N GLU A 44 4.73 5.68 -13.37
CA GLU A 44 6.03 6.04 -13.95
C GLU A 44 7.11 6.25 -12.89
N LEU A 45 6.77 6.92 -11.78
CA LEU A 45 7.74 7.27 -10.73
C LEU A 45 7.99 6.15 -9.70
N SER A 46 7.11 5.16 -9.62
CA SER A 46 7.13 4.17 -8.53
C SER A 46 6.41 2.89 -8.97
N SER A 47 7.14 2.00 -9.64
CA SER A 47 6.62 0.76 -10.20
C SER A 47 7.13 -0.48 -9.43
N ALA A 48 6.50 -1.63 -9.69
CA ALA A 48 6.90 -2.92 -9.15
C ALA A 48 6.99 -3.96 -10.27
N MET A 49 7.96 -4.86 -10.15
CA MET A 49 8.19 -5.99 -11.06
C MET A 49 8.17 -7.30 -10.26
N MET A 50 8.04 -8.42 -10.97
CA MET A 50 8.27 -9.73 -10.41
C MET A 50 9.72 -9.86 -9.92
N ALA A 51 10.00 -10.84 -9.06
CA ALA A 51 11.34 -11.01 -8.47
C ALA A 51 12.43 -11.33 -9.51
N ASP A 52 12.03 -11.86 -10.66
CA ASP A 52 12.89 -12.13 -11.82
C ASP A 52 13.01 -10.94 -12.79
N GLY A 53 12.39 -9.80 -12.47
CA GLY A 53 12.38 -8.60 -13.30
C GLY A 53 11.30 -8.57 -14.38
N THR A 54 10.48 -9.63 -14.51
CA THR A 54 9.35 -9.62 -15.46
C THR A 54 8.22 -8.70 -14.99
N GLU A 55 7.38 -8.26 -15.94
CA GLU A 55 6.21 -7.47 -15.61
C GLU A 55 5.20 -8.26 -14.76
N ILE A 56 4.55 -7.57 -13.84
CA ILE A 56 3.45 -8.15 -13.07
C ILE A 56 2.20 -8.14 -13.95
N PRO A 57 1.52 -9.28 -14.16
CA PRO A 57 0.35 -9.32 -15.03
C PRO A 57 -0.77 -8.37 -14.55
N ALA A 58 -1.20 -7.47 -15.43
CA ALA A 58 -2.19 -6.44 -15.09
C ALA A 58 -3.54 -7.02 -14.60
N ASN A 59 -3.94 -8.19 -15.11
CA ASN A 59 -5.15 -8.89 -14.67
C ASN A 59 -5.07 -9.35 -13.20
N ILE A 60 -3.88 -9.71 -12.72
CA ILE A 60 -3.67 -10.09 -11.32
C ILE A 60 -3.78 -8.86 -10.42
N VAL A 61 -3.16 -7.75 -10.81
CA VAL A 61 -3.25 -6.50 -10.05
C VAL A 61 -4.70 -6.01 -9.97
N LYS A 62 -5.42 -6.04 -11.09
CA LYS A 62 -6.84 -5.71 -11.14
C LYS A 62 -7.66 -6.60 -10.20
N ARG A 63 -7.41 -7.91 -10.18
CA ARG A 63 -8.12 -8.80 -9.26
C ARG A 63 -7.82 -8.48 -7.79
N CYS A 64 -6.59 -8.11 -7.46
CA CYS A 64 -6.23 -7.66 -6.12
C CYS A 64 -6.96 -6.35 -5.74
N GLU A 65 -7.06 -5.41 -6.67
CA GLU A 65 -7.81 -4.16 -6.48
C GLU A 65 -9.29 -4.42 -6.20
N GLU A 66 -9.94 -5.29 -6.98
CA GLU A 66 -11.34 -5.70 -6.77
C GLU A 66 -11.53 -6.30 -5.37
N ILE A 67 -10.65 -7.21 -4.93
CA ILE A 67 -10.73 -7.80 -3.58
C ILE A 67 -10.57 -6.72 -2.50
N ILE A 68 -9.65 -5.77 -2.67
CA ILE A 68 -9.47 -4.68 -1.72
C ILE A 68 -10.75 -3.85 -1.64
N GLU A 69 -11.37 -3.52 -2.77
CA GLU A 69 -12.61 -2.75 -2.83
C GLU A 69 -13.79 -3.50 -2.19
N ASP A 70 -13.98 -4.78 -2.53
CA ASP A 70 -15.06 -5.64 -2.02
C ASP A 70 -14.98 -5.82 -0.49
N GLU A 71 -13.78 -5.97 0.05
CA GLU A 71 -13.53 -6.20 1.48
C GLU A 71 -13.37 -4.89 2.28
N SER A 72 -13.37 -3.73 1.62
CA SER A 72 -13.17 -2.43 2.27
C SER A 72 -14.43 -1.91 2.95
N ILE A 73 -14.27 -1.50 4.21
CA ILE A 73 -15.34 -0.80 4.94
C ILE A 73 -15.30 0.69 4.63
N GLN A 74 -16.40 1.21 4.08
CA GLN A 74 -16.58 2.65 3.83
C GLN A 74 -16.99 3.36 5.12
N PHE A 75 -15.99 3.73 5.93
CA PHE A 75 -16.21 4.48 7.17
C PHE A 75 -16.58 5.94 6.89
N LYS A 76 -17.79 6.33 7.29
CA LYS A 76 -18.27 7.72 7.19
C LYS A 76 -17.85 8.47 8.45
N TRP A 77 -16.96 9.45 8.28
CA TRP A 77 -16.46 10.26 9.38
C TRP A 77 -17.50 11.23 9.92
N GLU A 78 -17.58 11.29 11.23
CA GLU A 78 -18.25 12.34 12.00
C GLU A 78 -17.26 13.13 12.85
N LYS A 79 -17.64 14.36 13.22
CA LYS A 79 -16.78 15.22 14.03
C LYS A 79 -16.68 14.63 15.45
N GLY A 80 -15.47 14.31 15.86
CA GLY A 80 -15.20 13.73 17.19
C GLY A 80 -14.84 12.25 17.12
N ASP A 81 -15.04 11.60 15.97
CA ASP A 81 -14.63 10.22 15.78
C ASP A 81 -13.12 10.03 15.96
N VAL A 82 -12.77 8.92 16.59
CA VAL A 82 -11.40 8.42 16.68
C VAL A 82 -11.38 6.98 16.19
N LEU A 83 -10.74 6.75 15.04
CA LEU A 83 -10.54 5.42 14.49
C LEU A 83 -9.17 4.88 14.92
N PHE A 84 -9.18 3.76 15.63
CA PHE A 84 -7.97 2.97 15.88
C PHE A 84 -7.91 1.85 14.84
N LEU A 85 -6.76 1.73 14.17
CA LEU A 85 -6.49 0.61 13.28
C LEU A 85 -5.15 -0.01 13.58
N ASP A 86 -5.06 -1.28 13.25
CA ASP A 86 -3.88 -2.09 13.39
C ASP A 86 -3.11 -2.08 12.06
N ASN A 87 -2.01 -1.33 12.02
CA ASN A 87 -1.28 -1.11 10.76
C ASN A 87 -0.70 -2.41 10.15
N TYR A 88 -0.54 -3.48 10.94
CA TYR A 88 -0.10 -4.77 10.41
C TYR A 88 -1.23 -5.58 9.77
N ALA A 89 -2.49 -5.24 10.07
CA ALA A 89 -3.65 -5.99 9.62
C ALA A 89 -4.59 -5.23 8.68
N THR A 90 -4.43 -3.91 8.58
CA THR A 90 -5.39 -3.05 7.88
C THR A 90 -4.70 -2.15 6.87
N LEU A 91 -5.06 -2.32 5.60
CA LEU A 91 -4.82 -1.31 4.57
C LEU A 91 -5.85 -0.19 4.76
N HIS A 92 -5.44 1.05 4.52
CA HIS A 92 -6.34 2.19 4.56
C HIS A 92 -6.13 3.07 3.32
N GLY A 93 -7.24 3.64 2.84
CA GLY A 93 -7.26 4.52 1.68
C GLY A 93 -8.20 5.70 1.92
N ARG A 94 -8.37 6.54 0.90
CA ARG A 94 -9.21 7.72 0.99
C ARG A 94 -10.03 7.88 -0.28
N ARG A 95 -11.36 8.00 -0.13
CA ARG A 95 -12.25 8.43 -1.21
C ARG A 95 -12.05 9.92 -1.55
N PRO A 96 -12.27 10.33 -2.80
CA PRO A 96 -12.40 11.75 -3.14
C PRO A 96 -13.43 12.46 -2.25
N SER A 97 -13.18 13.73 -1.92
CA SER A 97 -14.05 14.53 -1.05
C SER A 97 -13.87 16.01 -1.37
N LEU A 98 -14.92 16.80 -1.19
CA LEU A 98 -14.86 18.27 -1.31
C LEU A 98 -14.42 18.90 0.02
N PRO A 99 -13.71 20.04 0.00
CA PRO A 99 -13.42 20.79 1.21
C PRO A 99 -14.68 21.45 1.79
N PRO A 100 -14.73 21.73 3.11
CA PRO A 100 -13.67 21.48 4.09
C PRO A 100 -13.65 20.03 4.60
N ARG A 101 -12.45 19.41 4.64
CA ARG A 101 -12.22 18.10 5.27
C ARG A 101 -10.89 18.12 6.02
N ARG A 102 -10.91 17.81 7.32
CA ARG A 102 -9.70 17.72 8.17
C ARG A 102 -9.74 16.46 9.01
N VAL A 103 -8.74 15.60 8.85
CA VAL A 103 -8.51 14.39 9.64
C VAL A 103 -7.11 14.47 10.21
N LEU A 104 -6.96 14.22 11.50
CA LEU A 104 -5.67 14.20 12.19
C LEU A 104 -5.22 12.75 12.36
N VAL A 105 -3.90 12.52 12.46
CA VAL A 105 -3.32 11.18 12.58
C VAL A 105 -2.23 11.17 13.65
N ALA A 106 -2.12 10.04 14.35
CA ALA A 106 -1.01 9.68 15.20
C ALA A 106 -0.58 8.25 14.88
N THR A 107 0.72 7.96 14.97
CA THR A 107 1.27 6.63 14.71
C THR A 107 1.88 6.05 15.97
N CYS A 108 1.68 4.75 16.18
CA CYS A 108 2.35 4.00 17.22
C CYS A 108 3.70 3.47 16.72
N LYS A 109 4.62 3.21 17.66
CA LYS A 109 5.92 2.58 17.39
C LYS A 109 5.77 1.11 17.05
#